data_AF-A0A3S3UFP5-F1
#
_entry.id   AF-A0A3S3UFP5-F1
#
_cell.length_a   1.000
_cell.length_b   1.000
_cell.length_c   1.000
_cell.angle_alpha   90.00
_cell.angle_beta   90.00
_cell.angle_gamma   90.00
#
_symmetry.space_group_name_H-M   'P 1'
#
loop_
_entity.id
_entity.type
_entity.pdbx_description
1 polymer ?
#
loop_
_entity_poly.entity_id
_entity_poly.type
_entity_poly.pdbx_seq_one_letter_code
_entity_poly.pdbx_strand_id
1 'polypeptide(L)'
;CLGHGEDYVYHGSTTFKGIHHHDILELSREQQGVYEKKELSQVFPEYYLIKVNSFDDIAKDSLDEWIYFLKNEEIKEEFSAKGLAKAKSTLDVLKLPEQERAEYERYQDNLHYRASMVHSSYHLGIFKGVEQGRAEGEKQKAIEIARNLIDVLDDETIAVKTGMSVNDVEKLR
;
A
#
# COMPACT_ATOMS: atom_id res chain seq x y z
N CYS A 1 -37.64 -15.13 -5.43
CA CYS A 1 -37.08 -16.07 -4.44
C CYS A 1 -35.92 -16.83 -5.06
N LEU A 2 -34.76 -16.83 -4.41
CA LEU A 2 -33.51 -17.46 -4.88
C LEU A 2 -33.51 -18.95 -4.51
N GLY A 3 -34.18 -19.79 -5.31
CA GLY A 3 -34.12 -21.26 -5.22
C GLY A 3 -34.62 -21.89 -3.91
N HIS A 4 -34.68 -23.23 -3.89
CA HIS A 4 -34.98 -24.04 -2.71
C HIS A 4 -33.77 -24.94 -2.42
N GLY A 5 -33.47 -25.16 -1.14
CA GLY A 5 -32.38 -26.03 -0.70
C GLY A 5 -32.17 -25.92 0.81
N GLU A 6 -31.72 -27.01 1.44
CA GLU A 6 -31.53 -27.13 2.88
C GLU A 6 -30.21 -26.53 3.38
N ASP A 7 -29.20 -26.46 2.51
CA ASP A 7 -27.88 -25.94 2.86
C ASP A 7 -27.91 -24.41 3.06
N TYR A 8 -26.91 -23.89 3.79
CA TYR A 8 -26.68 -22.47 4.03
C TYR A 8 -25.49 -21.91 3.26
N VAL A 9 -24.60 -22.74 2.71
CA VAL A 9 -23.53 -22.32 1.77
C VAL A 9 -23.66 -23.10 0.46
N TYR A 10 -23.69 -22.38 -0.66
CA TYR A 10 -23.68 -23.00 -1.99
C TYR A 10 -22.49 -22.47 -2.78
N HIS A 11 -21.68 -23.38 -3.31
CA HIS A 11 -20.59 -23.07 -4.22
C HIS A 11 -21.06 -23.19 -5.67
N GLY A 12 -20.94 -22.10 -6.41
CA GLY A 12 -21.21 -22.02 -7.84
C GLY A 12 -19.91 -21.87 -8.62
N SER A 13 -19.57 -22.89 -9.39
CA SER A 13 -18.46 -22.86 -10.35
C SER A 13 -18.96 -22.53 -11.76
N THR A 14 -18.10 -21.87 -12.54
CA THR A 14 -18.45 -21.48 -13.90
C THR A 14 -18.09 -22.59 -14.89
N THR A 15 -19.05 -23.00 -15.72
CA THR A 15 -18.83 -23.89 -16.87
C THR A 15 -19.40 -23.24 -18.12
N PHE A 16 -18.60 -23.20 -19.19
CA PHE A 16 -19.05 -22.65 -20.48
C PHE A 16 -19.35 -23.79 -21.46
N LYS A 17 -20.59 -23.82 -21.95
CA LYS A 17 -21.04 -24.80 -22.94
C LYS A 17 -21.32 -24.13 -24.28
N GLY A 18 -20.78 -24.70 -25.36
CA GLY A 18 -20.99 -24.23 -26.73
C GLY A 18 -22.47 -24.29 -27.15
N ILE A 19 -22.98 -23.21 -27.74
CA ILE A 19 -24.38 -23.15 -28.19
C ILE A 19 -24.62 -24.02 -29.43
N HIS A 20 -23.61 -24.14 -30.30
CA HIS A 20 -23.75 -24.86 -31.57
C HIS A 20 -23.25 -26.30 -31.52
N HIS A 21 -22.11 -26.54 -30.85
CA HIS A 21 -21.48 -27.87 -30.78
C HIS A 21 -21.66 -28.56 -29.42
N HIS A 22 -22.21 -27.85 -28.43
CA HIS A 22 -22.49 -28.38 -27.09
C HIS A 22 -21.30 -28.96 -26.34
N ASP A 23 -20.09 -28.64 -26.78
CA ASP A 23 -18.82 -28.91 -26.13
C ASP A 23 -18.63 -28.02 -24.89
N ILE A 24 -17.79 -28.47 -23.96
CA ILE A 24 -17.40 -27.71 -22.78
C ILE A 24 -16.07 -27.05 -23.09
N LEU A 25 -15.96 -25.74 -22.82
CA LEU A 25 -14.72 -25.02 -23.00
C LEU A 25 -13.70 -25.45 -21.94
N GLU A 26 -12.53 -25.88 -22.39
CA GLU A 26 -11.42 -26.31 -21.54
C GLU A 26 -10.18 -25.43 -21.78
N LEU A 27 -9.28 -25.38 -20.79
CA LEU A 27 -7.98 -24.73 -20.96
C LEU A 27 -7.06 -25.58 -21.85
N SER A 28 -6.40 -24.94 -22.82
CA SER A 28 -5.32 -25.58 -23.59
C SER A 28 -4.10 -25.87 -22.71
N ARG A 29 -3.23 -26.79 -23.14
CA ARG A 29 -1.98 -27.13 -22.41
C ARG A 29 -1.07 -25.93 -22.16
N GLU A 30 -0.99 -25.01 -23.12
CA GLU A 30 -0.22 -23.78 -22.99
C GLU A 30 -0.82 -22.86 -21.91
N GLN A 31 -2.14 -22.68 -21.92
CA GLN A 31 -2.84 -21.88 -20.91
C GLN A 31 -2.75 -22.49 -19.51
N GLN A 32 -2.81 -23.82 -19.39
CA GLN A 32 -2.60 -24.48 -18.09
C GLN A 32 -1.22 -24.20 -17.51
N GLY A 33 -0.19 -24.08 -18.36
CA GLY A 33 1.15 -23.67 -17.95
C GLY A 33 1.23 -22.20 -17.53
N VAL A 34 0.60 -21.29 -18.29
CA VAL A 34 0.62 -19.85 -18.00
C VAL A 34 -0.16 -19.49 -16.74
N TYR A 35 -1.35 -20.09 -16.55
CA TYR A 35 -2.21 -19.81 -15.40
C TYR A 35 -1.89 -20.69 -14.19
N GLU A 36 -1.08 -21.74 -14.37
CA GLU A 36 -0.84 -22.78 -13.37
C GLU A 36 -2.15 -23.41 -12.83
N LYS A 37 -3.20 -23.42 -13.67
CA LYS A 37 -4.53 -23.96 -13.37
C LYS A 37 -4.87 -25.10 -14.32
N LYS A 38 -5.62 -26.08 -13.82
CA LYS A 38 -6.04 -27.24 -14.62
C LYS A 38 -7.42 -27.02 -15.24
N GLU A 39 -8.31 -26.39 -14.48
CA GLU A 39 -9.71 -26.21 -14.87
C GLU A 39 -10.01 -24.74 -15.17
N LEU A 40 -10.92 -24.51 -16.12
CA LEU A 40 -11.35 -23.17 -16.51
C LEU A 40 -12.03 -22.44 -15.34
N SER A 41 -12.78 -23.15 -14.51
CA SER A 41 -13.41 -22.66 -13.27
C SER A 41 -12.43 -21.95 -12.33
N GLN A 42 -11.16 -22.36 -12.33
CA GLN A 42 -10.12 -21.78 -11.46
C GLN A 42 -9.54 -20.46 -11.99
N VAL A 43 -9.84 -20.11 -13.25
CA VAL A 43 -9.41 -18.87 -13.92
C VAL A 43 -10.54 -17.83 -13.91
N PHE A 44 -11.78 -18.29 -13.97
CA PHE A 44 -12.96 -17.43 -13.98
C PHE A 44 -13.55 -17.26 -12.57
N PRO A 45 -14.44 -16.28 -12.36
CA PRO A 45 -15.07 -16.07 -11.07
C PRO A 45 -15.86 -17.31 -10.60
N GLU A 46 -15.75 -17.58 -9.31
CA GLU A 46 -16.61 -18.50 -8.56
C GLU A 46 -17.53 -17.69 -7.65
N TYR A 47 -18.74 -18.19 -7.44
CA TYR A 47 -19.74 -17.53 -6.62
C TYR A 47 -20.07 -18.39 -5.40
N TYR A 48 -20.10 -17.76 -4.24
CA TYR A 48 -20.65 -18.38 -3.03
C TYR A 48 -21.95 -17.69 -2.67
N LEU A 49 -23.02 -18.47 -2.53
CA LEU A 49 -24.30 -17.98 -2.01
C LEU A 49 -24.43 -18.42 -0.56
N ILE A 50 -24.50 -17.44 0.33
CA ILE A 50 -24.60 -17.67 1.78
C ILE A 50 -26.00 -17.28 2.23
N LYS A 51 -26.76 -18.26 2.73
CA LYS A 51 -28.06 -18.05 3.36
C LYS A 51 -27.85 -17.92 4.86
N VAL A 52 -27.51 -16.71 5.29
CA VAL A 52 -27.19 -16.40 6.70
C VAL A 52 -28.29 -16.86 7.67
N ASN A 53 -29.57 -16.70 7.32
CA ASN A 53 -30.69 -17.12 8.17
C ASN A 53 -30.86 -18.65 8.30
N SER A 54 -30.26 -19.43 7.42
CA SER A 54 -30.31 -20.91 7.45
C SER A 54 -29.13 -21.52 8.21
N PHE A 55 -28.18 -20.70 8.66
CA PHE A 55 -27.04 -21.13 9.48
C PHE A 55 -27.48 -21.46 10.91
N ASP A 56 -26.97 -22.56 11.46
CA ASP A 56 -27.36 -23.15 12.76
C ASP A 56 -26.60 -22.56 13.96
N ASP A 57 -25.82 -21.49 13.76
CA ASP A 57 -24.97 -20.82 14.76
C ASP A 57 -23.78 -21.67 15.27
N ILE A 58 -23.49 -22.80 14.61
CA ILE A 58 -22.37 -23.69 14.95
C ILE A 58 -21.25 -23.48 13.93
N ALA A 59 -20.23 -22.71 14.31
CA ALA A 59 -19.05 -22.52 13.48
C ALA A 59 -18.12 -23.74 13.51
N LYS A 60 -17.95 -24.42 12.37
CA LYS A 60 -17.12 -25.64 12.24
C LYS A 60 -15.78 -25.36 11.60
N ASP A 61 -15.69 -24.30 10.80
CA ASP A 61 -14.48 -23.87 10.13
C ASP A 61 -14.40 -22.33 10.04
N SER A 62 -13.33 -21.84 9.42
CA SER A 62 -13.11 -20.39 9.28
C SER A 62 -14.16 -19.67 8.44
N LEU A 63 -14.82 -20.34 7.49
CA LEU A 63 -15.90 -19.74 6.70
C LEU A 63 -17.13 -19.58 7.59
N ASP A 64 -17.46 -20.60 8.38
CA ASP A 64 -18.60 -20.53 9.31
C ASP A 64 -18.39 -19.49 10.40
N GLU A 65 -17.15 -19.27 10.87
CA GLU A 65 -16.83 -18.18 11.80
C GLU A 65 -17.19 -16.80 11.19
N TRP A 66 -16.92 -16.61 9.90
CA TRP A 66 -17.36 -15.40 9.17
C TRP A 66 -18.87 -15.33 9.04
N ILE A 67 -19.54 -16.45 8.75
CA ILE A 67 -21.01 -16.49 8.63
C ILE A 67 -21.67 -16.20 9.99
N TYR A 68 -21.12 -16.74 11.09
CA TYR A 68 -21.56 -16.44 12.45
C TYR A 68 -21.47 -14.94 12.72
N PHE A 69 -20.34 -14.32 12.40
CA PHE A 69 -20.15 -12.88 12.56
C PHE A 69 -21.17 -12.07 11.74
N LEU A 70 -21.40 -12.43 10.48
CA LEU A 70 -22.36 -11.75 9.61
C LEU A 70 -23.80 -11.88 10.10
N LYS A 71 -24.14 -12.98 10.77
CA LYS A 71 -25.47 -13.21 11.34
C LYS A 71 -25.68 -12.48 12.67
N ASN A 72 -24.68 -12.56 13.55
CA ASN A 72 -24.84 -12.22 14.97
C ASN A 72 -24.15 -10.91 15.37
N GLU A 73 -23.36 -10.30 14.48
CA GLU A 73 -22.53 -9.11 14.77
C GLU A 73 -21.65 -9.28 16.02
N GLU A 74 -21.18 -10.51 16.21
CA GLU A 74 -20.37 -10.96 17.34
C GLU A 74 -19.23 -11.84 16.82
N ILE A 75 -18.04 -11.66 17.40
CA ILE A 75 -16.86 -12.47 17.12
C ILE A 75 -16.42 -13.09 18.44
N LYS A 76 -16.54 -14.41 18.55
CA LYS A 76 -16.12 -15.15 19.75
C LYS A 76 -14.60 -15.16 19.87
N GLU A 77 -14.09 -15.27 21.10
CA GLU A 77 -12.65 -15.22 21.35
C GLU A 77 -11.90 -16.42 20.76
N GLU A 78 -12.57 -17.56 20.62
CA GLU A 78 -12.02 -18.77 20.03
C GLU A 78 -11.91 -18.73 18.49
N PHE A 79 -12.49 -17.72 17.83
CA PHE A 79 -12.46 -17.63 16.37
C PHE A 79 -11.08 -17.28 15.85
N SER A 80 -10.65 -17.98 14.80
CA SER A 80 -9.30 -17.95 14.28
C SER A 80 -9.20 -17.54 12.80
N ALA A 81 -10.34 -17.28 12.15
CA ALA A 81 -10.39 -16.94 10.74
C ALA A 81 -9.62 -15.66 10.46
N LYS A 82 -8.79 -15.74 9.43
CA LYS A 82 -7.93 -14.63 9.02
C LYS A 82 -8.77 -13.39 8.73
N GLY A 83 -8.46 -12.30 9.42
CA GLY A 83 -9.12 -11.01 9.25
C GLY A 83 -10.24 -10.73 10.26
N LEU A 84 -10.79 -11.73 10.96
CA LEU A 84 -11.83 -11.51 11.97
C LEU A 84 -11.35 -10.62 13.12
N ALA A 85 -10.10 -10.74 13.56
CA ALA A 85 -9.55 -9.85 14.60
C ALA A 85 -9.61 -8.36 14.20
N LYS A 86 -9.39 -8.05 12.91
CA LYS A 86 -9.53 -6.68 12.39
C LYS A 86 -11.00 -6.27 12.22
N ALA A 87 -11.86 -7.21 11.83
CA ALA A 87 -13.30 -6.96 11.78
C ALA A 87 -13.85 -6.65 13.19
N LYS A 88 -13.37 -7.35 14.22
CA LYS A 88 -13.71 -7.12 15.64
C LYS A 88 -13.36 -5.70 16.07
N SER A 89 -12.11 -5.28 15.89
CA SER A 89 -11.70 -3.92 16.26
C SER A 89 -12.47 -2.84 15.50
N THR A 90 -12.80 -3.09 14.23
CA THR A 90 -13.62 -2.17 13.42
C THR A 90 -15.05 -2.11 13.96
N LEU A 91 -15.64 -3.27 14.28
CA LEU A 91 -16.98 -3.36 14.85
C LEU A 91 -17.04 -2.67 16.22
N ASP A 92 -16.03 -2.84 17.06
CA ASP A 92 -15.93 -2.18 18.36
C ASP A 92 -15.97 -0.65 18.20
N VAL A 93 -15.23 -0.10 17.22
CA VAL A 93 -15.27 1.33 16.88
C VAL A 93 -16.64 1.75 16.36
N LEU A 94 -17.29 0.93 15.53
CA LEU A 94 -18.64 1.24 15.00
C LEU A 94 -19.70 1.24 16.11
N LYS A 95 -19.54 0.38 17.13
CA LYS A 95 -20.42 0.29 18.30
C LYS A 95 -20.19 1.41 19.32
N LEU A 96 -19.16 2.24 19.17
CA LEU A 96 -18.95 3.40 20.03
C LEU A 96 -20.11 4.41 19.92
N PRO A 97 -20.47 5.09 21.02
CA PRO A 97 -21.33 6.26 20.99
C PRO A 97 -20.80 7.31 20.00
N GLU A 98 -21.70 8.07 19.39
CA GLU A 98 -21.34 9.06 18.35
C GLU A 98 -20.25 10.03 18.79
N GLN A 99 -20.31 10.51 20.04
CA GLN A 99 -19.31 11.41 20.59
C GLN A 99 -17.93 10.74 20.71
N GLU A 100 -17.86 9.54 21.28
CA GLU A 100 -16.60 8.79 21.43
C GLU A 100 -15.99 8.41 20.08
N ARG A 101 -16.84 8.01 19.11
CA ARG A 101 -16.41 7.72 17.75
C ARG A 101 -15.82 8.96 17.07
N ALA A 102 -16.47 10.13 17.21
CA ALA A 102 -15.98 11.39 16.65
C ALA A 102 -14.65 11.83 17.30
N GLU A 103 -14.48 11.61 18.60
CA GLU A 103 -13.20 11.85 19.29
C GLU A 103 -12.10 10.91 18.80
N TYR A 104 -12.42 9.62 18.61
CA TYR A 104 -11.51 8.64 18.05
C TYR A 104 -11.08 8.98 16.61
N GLU A 105 -12.02 9.33 15.74
CA GLU A 105 -11.75 9.76 14.36
C GLU A 105 -10.85 11.00 14.33
N ARG A 106 -11.14 12.02 15.14
CA ARG A 106 -10.27 13.21 15.27
C ARG A 106 -8.88 12.86 15.76
N TYR A 107 -8.75 11.90 16.67
CA TYR A 107 -7.46 11.43 17.14
C TYR A 107 -6.67 10.75 16.00
N GLN A 108 -7.31 9.89 15.20
CA GLN A 108 -6.70 9.27 14.02
C GLN A 108 -6.25 10.32 13.00
N ASP A 109 -7.10 11.31 12.70
CA ASP A 109 -6.78 12.42 11.80
C ASP A 109 -5.57 13.22 12.29
N ASN A 110 -5.49 13.48 13.60
CA ASN A 110 -4.35 14.18 14.18
C ASN A 110 -3.05 13.38 14.03
N LEU A 111 -3.09 12.06 14.24
CA LEU A 111 -1.93 11.20 14.02
C LEU A 111 -1.48 11.20 12.56
N HIS A 112 -2.42 11.09 11.62
CA HIS A 112 -2.12 11.16 10.18
C HIS A 112 -1.53 12.51 9.77
N TYR A 113 -2.10 13.61 10.28
CA TYR A 113 -1.57 14.95 10.05
C TYR A 113 -0.15 15.09 10.59
N ARG A 114 0.12 14.64 11.82
CA ARG A 114 1.46 14.66 12.42
C ARG A 114 2.46 13.81 11.62
N ALA A 115 2.07 12.61 11.20
CA ALA A 115 2.92 11.75 10.37
C ALA A 115 3.25 12.43 9.03
N SER A 116 2.26 13.05 8.39
CA SER A 116 2.44 13.78 7.13
C SER A 116 3.36 14.99 7.30
N MET A 117 3.24 15.73 8.40
CA MET A 117 4.15 16.83 8.71
C MET A 117 5.59 16.36 8.89
N VAL A 118 5.81 15.28 9.66
CA VAL A 118 7.15 14.72 9.90
C VAL A 118 7.77 14.21 8.61
N HIS A 119 7.00 13.50 7.79
CA HIS A 119 7.46 13.04 6.48
C HIS A 119 7.86 14.23 5.59
N SER A 120 7.04 15.27 5.56
CA SER A 120 7.31 16.47 4.75
C SER A 120 8.54 17.23 5.25
N SER A 121 8.68 17.42 6.57
CA SER A 121 9.83 18.11 7.16
C SER A 121 11.13 17.33 6.98
N TYR A 122 11.10 16.00 7.10
CA TYR A 122 12.24 15.13 6.82
C TYR A 122 12.68 15.26 5.37
N HIS A 123 11.75 15.15 4.42
CA HIS A 123 12.03 15.30 2.99
C HIS A 123 12.61 16.68 2.67
N LEU A 124 12.03 17.76 3.23
CA LEU A 124 12.53 19.11 3.04
C LEU A 124 13.93 19.29 3.64
N GLY A 125 14.20 18.67 4.79
CA GLY A 125 15.51 18.68 5.44
C GLY A 125 16.58 18.01 4.58
N ILE A 126 16.29 16.82 4.06
CA ILE A 126 17.19 16.11 3.13
C ILE A 126 17.45 16.94 1.87
N PHE A 127 16.39 17.48 1.27
CA PHE A 127 16.52 18.31 0.06
C PHE A 127 17.42 19.54 0.31
N LYS A 128 17.17 20.28 1.40
CA LYS A 128 18.01 21.43 1.77
C LYS A 128 19.45 21.02 2.06
N GLY A 129 19.67 19.90 2.74
CA GLY A 129 21.02 19.40 3.04
C GLY A 129 21.80 19.01 1.78
N VAL A 130 21.15 18.39 0.80
CA VAL A 130 21.77 18.07 -0.50
C VAL A 130 22.14 19.35 -1.26
N GLU A 131 21.23 20.32 -1.33
CA GLU A 131 21.51 21.59 -2.01
C GLU A 131 22.63 22.39 -1.33
N GLN A 132 22.62 22.47 0.01
CA GLN A 132 23.69 23.11 0.77
C GLN A 132 25.03 22.41 0.58
N GLY A 133 25.07 21.07 0.67
CA GLY A 133 26.27 20.29 0.46
C GLY A 133 26.84 20.44 -0.95
N ARG A 134 25.98 20.53 -1.97
CA ARG A 134 26.40 20.80 -3.35
C ARG A 134 27.01 22.18 -3.50
N ALA A 135 26.35 23.21 -2.96
CA ALA A 135 26.85 24.59 -3.03
C ALA A 135 28.18 24.78 -2.26
N GLU A 136 28.30 24.18 -1.07
CA GLU A 136 29.55 24.19 -0.30
C GLU A 136 30.67 23.42 -1.01
N GLY A 137 30.36 22.27 -1.60
CA GLY A 137 31.32 21.48 -2.39
C GLY A 137 31.82 22.22 -3.63
N GLU A 138 30.93 22.90 -4.37
CA GLU A 138 31.30 23.74 -5.52
C GLU A 138 32.22 24.89 -5.09
N LYS A 139 31.89 25.58 -3.99
CA LYS A 139 32.71 26.66 -3.44
C LYS A 139 34.08 26.15 -2.99
N GLN A 140 34.13 25.03 -2.28
CA GLN A 140 35.40 24.47 -1.79
C GLN A 140 36.29 24.03 -2.95
N LYS A 141 35.71 23.40 -3.98
CA LYS A 141 36.42 23.03 -5.21
C LYS A 141 36.95 24.26 -5.95
N ALA A 142 36.17 25.34 -6.04
CA ALA A 142 36.61 26.59 -6.65
C ALA A 142 37.83 27.18 -5.90
N ILE A 143 37.80 27.18 -4.57
CA ILE A 143 38.93 27.65 -3.73
C ILE A 143 40.16 26.75 -3.91
N GLU A 144 39.99 25.43 -3.96
CA GLU A 144 41.08 24.48 -4.17
C GLU A 144 41.76 24.70 -5.53
N ILE A 145 40.97 24.86 -6.59
CA ILE A 145 41.48 25.19 -7.92
C ILE A 145 42.21 26.54 -7.91
N ALA A 146 41.63 27.57 -7.26
CA ALA A 146 42.26 28.89 -7.15
C ALA A 146 43.63 28.82 -6.46
N ARG A 147 43.72 28.09 -5.33
CA ARG A 147 44.99 27.88 -4.60
C ARG A 147 46.06 27.19 -5.45
N ASN A 148 45.67 26.20 -6.25
CA ASN A 148 46.61 25.49 -7.11
C ASN A 148 47.10 26.34 -8.30
N LEU A 149 46.40 27.43 -8.64
CA LEU A 149 46.72 28.30 -9.76
C LEU A 149 47.32 29.66 -9.33
N ILE A 150 47.29 30.00 -8.04
CA ILE A 150 47.65 31.32 -7.49
C ILE A 150 49.08 31.77 -7.82
N ASP A 151 49.98 30.79 -7.95
CA ASP A 151 51.41 30.99 -8.25
C ASP A 151 51.73 30.98 -9.76
N VAL A 152 50.75 30.61 -10.60
CA VAL A 152 50.94 30.36 -12.04
C VAL A 152 50.22 31.40 -12.90
N LEU A 153 49.05 31.89 -12.46
CA LEU A 153 48.18 32.77 -13.23
C LEU A 153 47.89 34.07 -12.47
N ASP A 154 47.47 35.10 -13.20
CA ASP A 154 46.95 36.35 -12.64
C ASP A 154 45.53 36.17 -12.04
N ASP A 155 45.18 37.07 -11.13
CA ASP A 155 43.96 36.95 -10.31
C ASP A 155 42.68 37.08 -11.17
N GLU A 156 42.74 37.77 -12.30
CA GLU A 156 41.64 37.95 -13.25
C GLU A 156 41.36 36.64 -14.01
N THR A 157 42.42 35.98 -14.49
CA THR A 157 42.32 34.67 -15.15
C THR A 157 41.84 33.59 -14.20
N ILE A 158 42.32 33.58 -12.94
CA ILE A 158 41.87 32.63 -11.91
C ILE A 158 40.39 32.83 -11.59
N ALA A 159 39.95 34.08 -11.39
CA ALA A 159 38.54 34.40 -11.13
C ALA A 159 37.61 33.88 -12.23
N VAL A 160 37.98 34.05 -13.50
CA VAL A 160 37.20 33.53 -14.64
C VAL A 160 37.14 32.00 -14.65
N LYS A 161 38.23 31.30 -14.30
CA LYS A 161 38.30 29.83 -14.34
C LYS A 161 37.59 29.15 -13.17
N THR A 162 37.53 29.79 -12.01
CA THR A 162 36.91 29.25 -10.80
C THR A 162 35.50 29.78 -10.56
N GLY A 163 35.08 30.82 -11.29
CA GLY A 163 33.82 31.51 -11.06
C GLY A 163 33.80 32.34 -9.77
N MET A 164 34.96 32.59 -9.17
CA MET A 164 35.11 33.44 -7.98
C MET A 164 35.18 34.92 -8.36
N SER A 165 34.95 35.81 -7.41
CA SER A 165 35.21 37.24 -7.62
C SER A 165 36.72 37.51 -7.53
N VAL A 166 37.22 38.50 -8.28
CA VAL A 166 38.65 38.88 -8.27
C VAL A 166 39.10 39.22 -6.84
N ASN A 167 38.29 39.96 -6.08
CA ASN A 167 38.56 40.30 -4.67
C ASN A 167 38.65 39.07 -3.76
N ASP A 168 37.88 38.01 -4.02
CA ASP A 168 38.00 36.77 -3.23
C ASP A 168 39.23 35.94 -3.62
N VAL A 169 39.72 36.07 -4.85
CA VAL A 169 41.00 35.48 -5.29
C VAL A 169 42.19 36.26 -4.70
N GLU A 170 42.14 37.59 -4.69
CA GLU A 170 43.16 38.45 -4.08
C GLU A 170 43.37 38.12 -2.59
N LYS A 171 42.30 37.81 -1.85
CA LYS A 171 42.36 37.38 -0.44
C LYS A 171 43.02 36.01 -0.20
N LEU A 172 43.26 35.24 -1.26
CA LEU A 172 43.94 33.94 -1.18
C LEU A 172 45.46 34.03 -1.35
N ARG A 173 45.99 35.20 -1.73
CA ARG A 173 47.43 35.50 -1.74
C ARG A 173 47.95 35.86 -0.35
#